data_AF-A0A7X7E1Q6-F1
#
_entry.id   AF-A0A7X7E1Q6-F1
#
_cell.length_a   1.000
_cell.length_b   1.000
_cell.length_c   1.000
_cell.angle_alpha   90.00
_cell.angle_beta   90.00
_cell.angle_gamma   90.00
#
_symmetry.space_group_name_H-M   'P 1'
#
loop_
_entity.id
_entity.type
_entity.pdbx_description
1 polymer ?
#
loop_
_entity_poly.entity_id
_entity_poly.type
_entity_poly.pdbx_seq_one_letter_code
_entity_poly.pdbx_strand_id
1 'polypeptide(L)' 'KNEKFLVVSGKGVIRFRKIDEEKVHEYFVSGEKLEVVDIPVGYTHNIENLGETDMVTVMWVNEVFDPERPDTFFLPV' A
#
# COMPACT_ATOMS: atom_id res chain seq x y z
N LYS A 1 -1.72 -13.44 1.38
CA LYS A 1 -1.33 -12.41 0.40
C LYS A 1 -0.50 -11.28 1.01
N ASN A 2 0.60 -10.89 0.36
CA ASN A 2 1.41 -9.71 0.64
C ASN A 2 1.82 -9.02 -0.68
N GLU A 3 2.23 -7.75 -0.61
CA GLU A 3 2.51 -6.92 -1.78
C GLU A 3 3.82 -6.13 -1.64
N LYS A 4 4.29 -5.56 -2.75
CA LYS A 4 5.37 -4.57 -2.81
C LYS A 4 4.91 -3.41 -3.67
N PHE A 5 4.90 -2.21 -3.10
CA PHE A 5 4.53 -0.98 -3.81
C PHE A 5 5.77 -0.18 -4.18
N LEU A 6 5.78 0.34 -5.40
CA LEU A 6 6.79 1.26 -5.91
C LEU A 6 6.10 2.41 -6.64
N VAL A 7 6.15 3.61 -6.06
CA VAL A 7 5.67 4.82 -6.74
C VAL A 7 6.70 5.25 -7.77
N VAL A 8 6.30 5.31 -9.04
CA VAL A 8 7.18 5.67 -10.17
C VAL A 8 6.86 7.03 -10.78
N SER A 9 5.69 7.61 -10.44
CA SER A 9 5.29 8.98 -10.82
C SER A 9 4.32 9.54 -9.78
N GLY A 10 4.36 10.86 -9.56
CA GLY A 10 3.56 11.53 -8.53
C GLY A 10 4.12 11.37 -7.11
N LYS A 11 3.32 11.75 -6.11
CA LYS A 11 3.68 11.67 -4.69
C LYS A 11 2.46 11.33 -3.83
N GLY A 12 2.69 10.62 -2.74
CA GLY A 12 1.60 10.19 -1.88
C GLY A 12 2.10 9.64 -0.56
N VAL A 13 1.19 8.95 0.13
CA VAL A 13 1.47 8.29 1.40
C VAL A 13 0.87 6.88 1.39
N ILE A 14 1.65 5.92 1.86
CA ILE A 14 1.18 4.57 2.19
C ILE A 14 1.03 4.49 3.71
N ARG A 15 -0.15 4.11 4.18
CA ARG A 15 -0.42 3.98 5.62
C ARG A 15 -0.66 2.55 6.01
N PHE A 16 -0.19 2.17 7.19
CA PHE A 16 -0.40 0.86 7.79
C PHE A 16 -0.94 1.00 9.20
N ARG A 17 -1.86 0.11 9.57
CA ARG A 17 -2.27 -0.10 10.95
C ARG A 17 -2.33 -1.58 11.23
N LYS A 18 -1.66 -2.02 12.30
CA LYS A 18 -1.72 -3.42 12.71
C LYS A 18 -3.12 -3.74 13.21
N ILE A 19 -3.60 -4.95 12.92
CA ILE A 19 -4.88 -5.43 13.47
C ILE A 19 -4.81 -5.34 15.01
N ASP A 20 -5.89 -4.88 15.62
CA ASP A 20 -6.03 -4.66 17.08
C ASP A 20 -5.15 -3.53 17.68
N GLU A 21 -4.50 -2.71 16.85
CA GLU A 21 -3.77 -1.52 17.31
C GLU A 21 -4.36 -0.23 16.72
N GLU A 22 -4.21 0.89 17.43
CA GLU A 22 -4.63 2.22 16.97
C GLU A 22 -3.51 2.99 16.25
N LYS A 23 -2.26 2.54 16.40
CA LYS A 23 -1.10 3.25 15.86
C LYS A 23 -1.05 3.11 14.34
N VAL A 24 -1.11 4.25 13.65
CA VAL A 24 -0.92 4.36 12.21
C VAL A 24 0.55 4.68 11.90
N HIS A 25 1.13 3.92 10.98
CA HIS A 25 2.45 4.16 10.41
C HIS A 25 2.30 4.76 9.01
N GLU A 26 2.96 5.88 8.74
CA GLU A 26 2.88 6.58 7.45
C GLU A 26 4.23 6.56 6.75
N TYR A 27 4.21 6.27 5.44
CA TYR A 27 5.37 6.26 4.56
C TYR A 27 5.11 7.20 3.39
N PHE A 28 5.77 8.36 3.40
CA PHE A 28 5.72 9.31 2.29
C PHE A 28 6.61 8.81 1.15
N VAL A 29 6.03 8.69 -0.03
CA VAL A 29 6.65 8.08 -1.20
C VAL A 29 6.45 8.98 -2.42
N SER A 30 7.40 8.95 -3.36
CA SER A 30 7.32 9.71 -4.60
C SER A 30 8.09 9.04 -5.74
N GLY A 31 7.77 9.43 -6.97
CA GLY A 31 8.55 9.03 -8.15
C GLY A 31 9.93 9.68 -8.25
N GLU A 32 10.21 10.72 -7.43
CA GLU A 32 11.53 11.39 -7.41
C GLU A 32 12.59 10.54 -6.69
N LYS A 33 12.16 9.68 -5.76
CA LYS A 33 13.01 8.77 -5.01
C LYS A 33 12.37 7.38 -5.00
N LEU A 34 12.87 6.51 -5.87
CA LEU A 34 12.36 5.16 -6.02
C LEU A 34 12.69 4.31 -4.79
N GLU A 35 11.66 4.01 -4.00
CA GLU A 35 11.74 3.17 -2.81
C GLU A 35 10.64 2.11 -2.86
N VAL A 36 11.00 0.88 -2.53
CA VAL A 36 10.03 -0.22 -2.41
C VAL A 36 9.50 -0.24 -0.99
N VAL A 37 8.17 -0.26 -0.86
CA VAL A 37 7.48 -0.46 0.41
C VAL A 37 6.84 -1.85 0.41
N ASP A 38 7.31 -2.71 1.31
CA ASP A 38 6.70 -4.00 1.59
C ASP A 38 5.36 -3.82 2.31
N ILE A 39 4.34 -4.56 1.88
CA ILE A 39 3.01 -4.59 2.49
C ILE A 39 2.91 -5.88 3.33
N PRO A 40 3.15 -5.82 4.65
CA PRO A 40 3.14 -7.01 5.49
C PRO A 40 1.72 -7.53 5.74
N VAL A 41 1.60 -8.86 5.88
CA VAL A 41 0.38 -9.49 6.38
C VAL A 41 0.05 -9.02 7.80
N GLY A 42 -1.24 -9.00 8.15
CA GLY A 42 -1.70 -8.59 9.49
C GLY A 42 -1.75 -7.07 9.71
N TYR A 43 -1.53 -6.27 8.66
CA TYR A 43 -1.74 -4.84 8.66
C TYR A 43 -2.82 -4.47 7.64
N THR A 44 -3.82 -3.72 8.07
CA THR A 44 -4.63 -2.97 7.09
C THR A 44 -3.81 -1.83 6.55
N HIS A 45 -4.00 -1.51 5.27
CA HIS A 45 -3.24 -0.48 4.60
C HIS A 45 -4.09 0.27 3.58
N ASN A 46 -3.69 1.51 3.32
CA ASN A 46 -4.20 2.30 2.21
C ASN A 46 -3.06 3.06 1.53
N ILE A 47 -3.33 3.57 0.33
CA ILE A 47 -2.44 4.45 -0.41
C ILE A 47 -3.25 5.66 -0.88
N GLU A 48 -2.72 6.86 -0.69
CA GLU A 48 -3.39 8.12 -1.01
C GLU A 48 -2.47 9.01 -1.86
N ASN A 49 -3.03 9.60 -2.93
CA ASN A 49 -2.34 10.60 -3.73
C ASN A 49 -2.41 11.96 -3.01
N LEU A 50 -1.26 12.54 -2.69
CA LEU A 50 -1.12 13.85 -2.04
C LEU A 50 -0.61 14.93 -3.01
N GLY A 51 -0.50 14.60 -4.29
CA GLY A 51 -0.05 15.49 -5.35
C GLY A 51 -1.20 16.14 -6.13
N GLU A 52 -0.82 17.02 -7.07
CA GLU A 52 -1.75 17.67 -8.01
C GLU A 52 -1.84 16.92 -9.34
N THR A 53 -0.98 15.93 -9.55
CA THR A 53 -0.93 15.09 -10.75
C THR A 53 -1.33 13.66 -10.41
N ASP A 54 -1.57 12.84 -11.43
CA ASP A 54 -1.75 11.40 -11.24
C ASP A 54 -0.53 10.77 -10.54
N MET A 55 -0.83 9.87 -9.61
CA MET A 55 0.16 9.02 -8.96
C MET A 55 0.11 7.63 -9.59
N VAL A 56 1.26 7.17 -10.08
CA VAL A 56 1.39 5.86 -10.72
C VAL A 56 2.24 4.97 -9.81
N THR A 57 1.62 3.90 -9.33
CA THR A 57 2.25 2.92 -8.44
C THR A 57 2.28 1.56 -9.11
N VAL A 58 3.47 0.97 -9.22
CA VAL A 58 3.63 -0.43 -9.60
C VAL A 58 3.41 -1.29 -8.36
N MET A 59 2.52 -2.29 -8.49
CA MET A 59 2.18 -3.21 -7.40
C MET A 59 2.57 -4.63 -7.81
N TRP A 60 3.49 -5.23 -7.06
CA TRP A 60 3.74 -6.67 -7.12
C TRP A 60 2.97 -7.36 -5.99
N VAL A 61 2.50 -8.58 -6.23
CA VAL A 61 1.78 -9.41 -5.27
C VAL A 61 2.31 -10.85 -5.33
N ASN A 62 2.34 -11.53 -4.18
CA ASN A 62 2.91 -12.88 -4.05
C ASN A 62 2.11 -13.99 -4.75
N GLU A 63 0.87 -13.73 -5.13
CA GLU A 63 -0.04 -14.71 -5.72
C GLU A 63 -1.05 -14.03 -6.67
N VAL A 64 -1.56 -14.80 -7.63
CA VAL A 64 -2.62 -14.33 -8.54
C VAL A 64 -3.94 -14.25 -7.78
N PHE A 65 -4.74 -13.22 -8.07
CA PHE A 65 -6.06 -13.05 -7.46
C PHE A 65 -7.00 -14.22 -7.77
N ASP A 66 -7.60 -14.81 -6.73
CA ASP A 66 -8.62 -15.84 -6.79
C ASP A 66 -9.94 -15.29 -6.22
N PRO A 67 -10.99 -15.08 -7.05
CA PRO A 67 -12.29 -14.58 -6.58
C PRO A 67 -12.99 -15.48 -5.54
N GLU A 68 -12.75 -16.79 -5.55
CA GLU A 68 -13.35 -17.72 -4.59
C GLU A 68 -12.61 -17.69 -3.24
N ARG A 69 -11.34 -17.27 -3.26
CA ARG A 69 -10.46 -17.16 -2.08
C ARG A 69 -9.66 -15.85 -2.12
N PRO A 70 -10.33 -14.69 -1.98
CA PRO A 70 -9.73 -13.39 -2.29
C PRO A 70 -8.63 -12.94 -1.32
N ASP A 71 -8.58 -13.54 -0.12
CA ASP A 71 -7.63 -13.23 0.96
C ASP A 71 -7.44 -11.72 1.17
N THR A 72 -8.57 -11.00 1.26
CA THR A 72 -8.63 -9.55 1.44
C THR A 72 -9.87 -9.21 2.22
N PHE A 73 -9.71 -8.48 3.32
CA PHE A 73 -10.78 -8.15 4.26
C PHE A 73 -10.75 -6.65 4.52
N PHE A 74 -11.90 -5.98 4.36
CA PHE A 74 -11.98 -4.54 4.54
C PHE A 74 -11.86 -4.16 6.03
N LEU A 75 -10.95 -3.22 6.32
CA LEU A 75 -10.80 -2.59 7.62
C LEU A 75 -10.19 -1.19 7.39
N PRO A 76 -10.79 -0.10 7.89
CA PRO A 76 -10.20 1.23 7.73
C PRO A 76 -8.86 1.34 8.47
N VAL A 77 -7.92 2.08 7.88
CA VAL A 77 -6.71 2.55 8.57
C VAL A 77 -7.11 3.59 9.60
#